data_AF-A0A1H1PR30-F1
#
_entry.id   AF-A0A1H1PR30-F1
#
_cell.length_a   1.000
_cell.length_b   1.000
_cell.length_c   1.000
_cell.angle_alpha   90.00
_cell.angle_beta   90.00
_cell.angle_gamma   90.00
#
_symmetry.space_group_name_H-M   'P 1'
#
loop_
_entity.id
_entity.type
_entity.pdbx_description
1 polymer ?
#
loop_
_entity_poly.entity_id
_entity_poly.type
_entity_poly.pdbx_seq_one_letter_code
_entity_poly.pdbx_strand_id
1 'polypeptide(L)'
;MNSSATAASVSPVAPNYQYESIRHLPAAARAAFARFQVIGDPAALDPVLLAILEDFIPKTPARPLAELPGGTRLIDDLGFDSLALTEVVFFTEDLFGITITNEEIIRVRTLDDLRGFIHDKVSILPAR
;
A
#
# COMPACT_ATOMS: atom_id res chain seq x y z
N MET A 1 51.05 21.35 -12.34
CA MET A 1 49.85 21.80 -11.60
C MET A 1 48.66 21.10 -12.23
N ASN A 2 48.34 19.89 -11.76
CA ASN A 2 47.29 19.05 -12.37
C ASN A 2 45.96 19.20 -11.62
N SER A 3 44.98 19.72 -12.36
CA SER A 3 43.58 19.28 -12.47
C SER A 3 42.88 18.77 -11.21
N SER A 4 42.07 19.67 -10.63
CA SER A 4 40.84 19.30 -9.92
C SER A 4 39.73 19.05 -10.94
N ALA A 5 39.17 17.85 -10.96
CA ALA A 5 37.83 17.60 -11.48
C ALA A 5 37.20 16.47 -10.66
N THR A 6 36.25 16.90 -9.85
CA THR A 6 35.41 16.15 -8.92
C THR A 6 34.75 14.95 -9.62
N ALA A 7 35.07 13.74 -9.18
CA ALA A 7 34.24 12.58 -9.45
C ALA A 7 32.92 12.76 -8.67
N ALA A 8 31.84 13.06 -9.39
CA ALA A 8 30.50 13.03 -8.83
C ALA A 8 30.24 11.60 -8.32
N SER A 9 30.11 11.46 -7.02
CA SER A 9 29.68 10.23 -6.37
C SER A 9 28.28 9.89 -6.85
N VAL A 10 28.17 8.99 -7.82
CA VAL A 10 26.92 8.31 -8.11
C VAL A 10 26.67 7.40 -6.92
N SER A 11 25.83 7.85 -5.98
CA SER A 11 25.30 6.98 -4.93
C SER A 11 24.70 5.74 -5.60
N PRO A 12 24.95 4.52 -5.12
CA PRO A 12 24.25 3.35 -5.63
C PRO A 12 22.75 3.62 -5.43
N VAL A 13 21.97 3.53 -6.51
CA VAL A 13 20.51 3.47 -6.42
C VAL A 13 20.23 2.35 -5.42
N ALA A 14 19.78 2.72 -4.21
CA ALA A 14 19.27 1.75 -3.27
C ALA A 14 18.22 0.92 -4.02
N PRO A 15 18.20 -0.42 -3.89
CA PRO A 15 17.10 -1.19 -4.47
C PRO A 15 15.80 -0.53 -4.01
N ASN A 16 14.85 -0.36 -4.93
CA ASN A 16 13.57 0.25 -4.60
C ASN A 16 12.83 -0.72 -3.67
N TYR A 17 13.11 -0.63 -2.36
CA TYR A 17 12.65 -1.58 -1.34
C TYR A 17 11.12 -1.74 -1.40
N GLN A 18 10.42 -0.65 -1.69
CA GLN A 18 8.97 -0.63 -1.90
C GLN A 18 8.53 -1.54 -3.06
N TYR A 19 9.27 -1.55 -4.17
CA TYR A 19 8.96 -2.41 -5.32
C TYR A 19 9.27 -3.88 -5.03
N GLU A 20 10.37 -4.16 -4.32
CA GLU A 20 10.70 -5.52 -3.88
C GLU A 20 9.65 -6.10 -2.94
N SER A 21 9.12 -5.28 -2.02
CA SER A 21 8.06 -5.67 -1.08
C SER A 21 6.76 -6.07 -1.76
N ILE A 22 6.48 -5.61 -2.98
CA ILE A 22 5.24 -5.94 -3.72
C ILE A 22 5.47 -6.92 -4.88
N ARG A 23 6.67 -7.49 -5.04
CA ARG A 23 7.02 -8.32 -6.21
C ARG A 23 6.14 -9.57 -6.35
N HIS A 24 5.61 -10.07 -5.23
CA HIS A 24 4.71 -11.22 -5.16
C HIS A 24 3.26 -10.87 -5.51
N LEU A 25 2.89 -9.58 -5.47
CA LEU A 25 1.54 -9.14 -5.80
C LEU A 25 1.27 -9.24 -7.31
N PRO A 26 -0.03 -9.33 -7.71
CA PRO A 26 -0.44 -9.39 -9.11
C PRO A 26 0.17 -8.26 -9.96
N ALA A 27 0.42 -8.55 -11.23
CA ALA A 27 1.02 -7.57 -12.16
C ALA A 27 0.20 -6.27 -12.27
N ALA A 28 -1.13 -6.37 -12.17
CA ALA A 28 -2.02 -5.21 -12.16
C ALA A 28 -1.77 -4.29 -10.96
N ALA A 29 -1.59 -4.84 -9.76
CA ALA A 29 -1.29 -4.08 -8.55
C ALA A 29 0.08 -3.40 -8.65
N ARG A 30 1.11 -4.13 -9.11
CA ARG A 30 2.45 -3.55 -9.32
C ARG A 30 2.43 -2.41 -10.35
N ALA A 31 1.69 -2.57 -11.44
CA ALA A 31 1.52 -1.51 -12.43
C ALA A 31 0.77 -0.30 -11.87
N ALA A 32 -0.25 -0.51 -11.04
CA ALA A 32 -0.97 0.56 -10.36
C ALA A 32 -0.05 1.31 -9.38
N PHE A 33 0.71 0.61 -8.54
CA PHE A 33 1.69 1.23 -7.65
C PHE A 33 2.73 2.06 -8.43
N ALA A 34 3.23 1.55 -9.55
CA ALA A 34 4.14 2.31 -10.41
C ALA A 34 3.50 3.60 -10.95
N ARG A 35 2.22 3.59 -11.35
CA ARG A 35 1.50 4.81 -11.76
C ARG A 35 1.35 5.79 -10.61
N PHE A 36 0.96 5.30 -9.44
CA PHE A 36 0.86 6.10 -8.23
C PHE A 36 2.19 6.81 -7.92
N GLN A 37 3.32 6.10 -7.99
CA GLN A 37 4.64 6.67 -7.72
C GLN A 37 5.11 7.71 -8.75
N VAL A 38 4.69 7.61 -10.01
CA VAL A 38 5.15 8.51 -11.08
C VAL A 38 4.30 9.79 -11.17
N ILE A 39 2.98 9.68 -11.04
CA ILE A 39 2.05 10.80 -11.27
C ILE A 39 1.14 11.12 -10.09
N GLY A 40 1.25 10.39 -8.98
CA GLY A 40 0.41 10.59 -7.79
C GLY A 40 -1.06 10.24 -8.01
N ASP A 41 -1.38 9.36 -8.98
CA ASP A 41 -2.77 9.04 -9.34
C ASP A 41 -3.48 8.30 -8.19
N PRO A 42 -4.46 8.93 -7.50
CA PRO A 42 -5.17 8.29 -6.40
C PRO A 42 -6.00 7.10 -6.88
N ALA A 43 -6.48 7.09 -8.13
CA ALA A 43 -7.25 5.96 -8.67
C ALA A 43 -6.40 4.68 -8.78
N ALA A 44 -5.08 4.80 -8.72
CA ALA A 44 -4.16 3.67 -8.73
C ALA A 44 -3.95 3.03 -7.33
N LEU A 45 -4.50 3.60 -6.25
CA LEU A 45 -4.37 3.04 -4.90
C LEU A 45 -5.24 1.79 -4.70
N ASP A 46 -6.48 1.80 -5.19
CA ASP A 46 -7.44 0.72 -4.94
C ASP A 46 -6.96 -0.66 -5.40
N PRO A 47 -6.40 -0.82 -6.63
CA PRO A 47 -5.87 -2.12 -7.05
C PRO A 47 -4.70 -2.61 -6.18
N VAL A 48 -3.91 -1.69 -5.63
CA VAL A 48 -2.79 -2.02 -4.73
C VAL A 48 -3.32 -2.48 -3.38
N LEU A 49 -4.24 -1.72 -2.79
CA LEU A 49 -4.84 -2.03 -1.48
C LEU A 49 -5.58 -3.35 -1.48
N LEU A 50 -6.34 -3.64 -2.54
CA LEU A 50 -7.07 -4.90 -2.65
C LEU A 50 -6.11 -6.09 -2.81
N ALA A 51 -5.03 -5.94 -3.57
CA ALA A 51 -4.02 -6.98 -3.69
C ALA A 51 -3.29 -7.25 -2.37
N ILE A 52 -3.01 -6.20 -1.58
CA ILE A 52 -2.44 -6.35 -0.23
C ILE A 52 -3.43 -7.12 0.65
N LEU A 53 -4.70 -6.69 0.70
CA LEU A 53 -5.70 -7.40 1.49
C LEU A 53 -5.86 -8.86 1.07
N GLU A 54 -5.84 -9.16 -0.24
CA GLU A 54 -5.91 -10.54 -0.75
C GLU A 54 -4.69 -11.40 -0.36
N ASP A 55 -3.52 -10.79 -0.16
CA ASP A 55 -2.30 -11.48 0.28
C ASP A 55 -2.34 -11.82 1.78
N PHE A 56 -2.99 -10.98 2.60
CA PHE A 56 -3.10 -11.15 4.05
C PHE A 56 -4.42 -11.77 4.52
N ILE A 57 -5.39 -11.99 3.62
CA ILE A 57 -6.70 -12.48 4.01
C ILE A 57 -6.61 -13.92 4.54
N PRO A 58 -7.05 -14.22 5.77
CA PRO A 58 -6.95 -15.59 6.31
C PRO A 58 -7.86 -16.59 5.57
N LYS A 59 -8.95 -16.08 4.99
CA LYS A 59 -9.94 -16.87 4.26
C LYS A 59 -10.11 -16.32 2.86
N THR A 60 -9.62 -17.05 1.87
CA THR A 60 -9.81 -16.66 0.47
C THR A 60 -11.30 -16.58 0.15
N PRO A 61 -11.81 -15.42 -0.28
CA PRO A 61 -13.20 -15.23 -0.62
C PRO A 61 -13.54 -15.95 -1.93
N ALA A 62 -14.81 -16.31 -2.11
CA ALA A 62 -15.27 -16.99 -3.33
C ALA A 62 -15.17 -16.12 -4.60
N ARG A 63 -15.00 -14.81 -4.44
CA ARG A 63 -14.84 -13.82 -5.52
C ARG A 63 -13.77 -12.80 -5.11
N PRO A 64 -13.11 -12.13 -6.07
CA PRO A 64 -12.12 -11.09 -5.78
C PRO A 64 -12.68 -9.97 -4.89
N LEU A 65 -11.83 -9.36 -4.06
CA LEU A 65 -12.27 -8.28 -3.15
C LEU A 65 -12.81 -7.06 -3.91
N ALA A 66 -12.37 -6.86 -5.16
CA ALA A 66 -12.88 -5.82 -6.05
C ALA A 66 -14.38 -5.99 -6.41
N GLU A 67 -14.93 -7.19 -6.29
CA GLU A 67 -16.34 -7.49 -6.58
C GLU A 67 -17.22 -7.50 -5.32
N LEU A 68 -16.61 -7.41 -4.13
CA LEU A 68 -17.34 -7.40 -2.88
C LEU A 68 -17.90 -6.00 -2.59
N PRO A 69 -19.07 -5.92 -1.91
CA PRO A 69 -19.61 -4.64 -1.47
C PRO A 69 -18.60 -3.87 -0.61
N GLY A 70 -18.54 -2.55 -0.78
CA GLY A 70 -17.66 -1.70 0.01
C GLY A 70 -17.90 -1.78 1.53
N GLY A 71 -19.13 -2.07 1.94
CA GLY A 71 -19.50 -2.32 3.35
C GLY A 71 -19.09 -3.68 3.91
N THR A 72 -18.41 -4.55 3.14
CA THR A 72 -17.89 -5.82 3.63
C THR A 72 -16.91 -5.60 4.78
N ARG A 73 -17.16 -6.26 5.90
CA ARG A 73 -16.42 -6.09 7.17
C ARG A 73 -15.14 -6.90 7.18
N LEU A 74 -14.02 -6.24 7.51
CA LEU A 74 -12.69 -6.89 7.52
C LEU A 74 -12.64 -8.06 8.50
N ILE A 75 -13.16 -7.88 9.71
CA ILE A 75 -13.12 -8.93 10.74
C ILE A 75 -14.24 -9.95 10.51
N ASP A 76 -15.49 -9.49 10.47
CA ASP A 76 -16.65 -10.38 10.53
C ASP A 76 -16.90 -11.15 9.23
N ASP A 77 -16.66 -10.53 8.07
CA ASP A 77 -16.95 -11.14 6.77
C ASP A 77 -15.69 -11.78 6.15
N LEU A 78 -14.54 -11.11 6.25
CA LEU A 78 -13.28 -11.56 5.65
C LEU A 78 -12.39 -12.35 6.62
N GLY A 79 -12.71 -12.33 7.92
CA GLY A 79 -12.04 -13.14 8.93
C GLY A 79 -10.67 -12.62 9.35
N PHE A 80 -10.36 -11.34 9.10
CA PHE A 80 -9.12 -10.74 9.62
C PHE A 80 -9.11 -10.78 11.14
N ASP A 81 -7.98 -11.20 11.71
CA ASP A 81 -7.71 -11.06 13.13
C ASP A 81 -6.80 -9.85 13.41
N SER A 82 -6.51 -9.60 14.68
CA SER A 82 -5.67 -8.46 15.09
C SER A 82 -4.25 -8.54 14.54
N LEU A 83 -3.70 -9.74 14.35
CA LEU A 83 -2.34 -9.91 13.84
C LEU A 83 -2.32 -9.59 12.34
N ALA A 84 -3.21 -10.19 11.56
CA ALA A 84 -3.32 -9.93 10.12
C ALA A 84 -3.59 -8.45 9.82
N LEU A 85 -4.46 -7.78 10.60
CA LEU A 85 -4.66 -6.33 10.44
C LEU A 85 -3.41 -5.52 10.76
N THR A 86 -2.66 -5.91 11.79
CA THR A 86 -1.40 -5.24 12.16
C THR A 86 -0.36 -5.40 11.04
N GLU A 87 -0.27 -6.57 10.43
CA GLU A 87 0.63 -6.83 9.31
C GLU A 87 0.24 -6.02 8.06
N VAL A 88 -1.05 -5.93 7.74
CA VAL A 88 -1.55 -5.06 6.66
C VAL A 88 -1.18 -3.59 6.93
N VAL A 89 -1.34 -3.12 8.17
CA VAL A 89 -0.97 -1.75 8.55
C VAL A 89 0.51 -1.52 8.33
N PHE A 90 1.39 -2.35 8.90
CA PHE A 90 2.83 -2.19 8.76
C PHE A 90 3.29 -2.26 7.31
N PHE A 91 2.74 -3.18 6.52
CA PHE A 91 3.05 -3.29 5.11
C PHE A 91 2.63 -2.02 4.34
N THR A 92 1.43 -1.51 4.63
CA THR A 92 0.90 -0.30 3.98
C THR A 92 1.68 0.95 4.37
N GLU A 93 2.07 1.09 5.65
CA GLU A 93 2.92 2.17 6.13
C GLU A 93 4.28 2.20 5.43
N ASP A 94 4.98 1.06 5.36
CA ASP A 94 6.28 0.95 4.69
C ASP A 94 6.17 1.20 3.18
N LEU A 95 5.12 0.66 2.54
CA LEU A 95 4.90 0.80 1.11
C LEU A 95 4.64 2.24 0.69
N PHE A 96 3.79 2.97 1.42
CA PHE A 96 3.41 4.35 1.06
C PHE A 96 4.22 5.42 1.80
N GLY A 97 4.99 5.04 2.82
CA GLY A 97 5.71 5.99 3.68
C GLY A 97 4.77 6.85 4.53
N ILE A 98 3.67 6.26 5.00
CA ILE A 98 2.67 6.91 5.87
C ILE A 98 2.78 6.39 7.32
N THR A 99 2.06 7.03 8.24
CA THR A 99 1.89 6.55 9.61
C THR A 99 0.40 6.48 9.96
N ILE A 100 0.00 5.37 10.56
CA ILE A 100 -1.35 5.00 10.95
C ILE A 100 -1.37 4.80 12.46
N THR A 101 -2.14 5.60 13.20
CA THR A 101 -2.23 5.46 14.65
C THR A 101 -3.26 4.40 15.07
N ASN A 102 -3.17 3.96 16.33
CA ASN A 102 -4.14 3.02 16.90
C ASN A 102 -5.58 3.60 16.88
N GLU A 103 -5.73 4.89 17.12
CA GLU A 103 -7.02 5.60 17.08
C GLU A 103 -7.60 5.71 15.67
N GLU A 104 -6.75 5.62 14.65
CA GLU A 104 -7.15 5.63 13.24
C GLU A 104 -7.57 4.24 12.78
N ILE A 105 -6.75 3.22 13.04
CA ILE A 105 -7.05 1.86 12.59
C ILE A 105 -8.29 1.27 13.27
N ILE A 106 -8.58 1.63 14.53
CA ILE A 106 -9.83 1.23 15.21
C ILE A 106 -11.09 1.76 14.53
N ARG A 107 -10.99 2.77 13.66
CA ARG A 107 -12.13 3.30 12.89
C ARG A 107 -12.35 2.57 11.57
N VAL A 108 -11.36 1.83 11.09
CA VAL A 108 -11.43 1.09 9.83
C VAL A 108 -12.14 -0.25 10.06
N ARG A 109 -13.37 -0.39 9.56
CA ARG A 109 -14.19 -1.60 9.77
C ARG A 109 -14.52 -2.34 8.47
N THR A 110 -14.60 -1.61 7.37
CA THR A 110 -15.03 -2.12 6.06
C THR A 110 -13.99 -1.88 4.97
N LEU A 111 -14.20 -2.48 3.79
CA LEU A 111 -13.35 -2.22 2.62
C LEU A 111 -13.36 -0.74 2.23
N ASP A 112 -14.51 -0.08 2.25
CA ASP A 112 -14.61 1.34 1.91
C ASP A 112 -13.97 2.23 2.98
N ASP A 113 -14.07 1.87 4.27
CA ASP A 113 -13.36 2.60 5.32
C ASP A 113 -11.84 2.57 5.08
N LEU A 114 -11.30 1.39 4.72
CA LEU A 114 -9.86 1.24 4.47
C LEU A 114 -9.43 2.03 3.24
N ARG A 115 -10.16 1.89 2.12
CA ARG A 115 -9.86 2.63 0.88
C ARG A 115 -9.88 4.13 1.15
N GLY A 116 -10.98 4.65 1.70
CA GLY A 116 -11.11 6.08 2.01
C GLY A 116 -10.00 6.57 2.94
N PHE A 117 -9.72 5.83 4.01
CA PHE A 117 -8.66 6.17 4.96
C PHE A 117 -7.29 6.28 4.30
N ILE A 118 -6.89 5.32 3.45
CA ILE A 118 -5.59 5.36 2.78
C ILE A 118 -5.53 6.46 1.73
N HIS A 119 -6.61 6.67 0.96
CA HIS A 119 -6.69 7.80 0.02
C HIS A 119 -6.46 9.13 0.73
N ASP A 120 -7.13 9.36 1.86
CA ASP A 120 -6.97 10.58 2.66
C ASP A 120 -5.53 10.70 3.21
N LYS A 121 -4.97 9.61 3.73
CA LYS A 121 -3.61 9.57 4.29
C LYS A 121 -2.52 9.82 3.28
N VAL A 122 -2.70 9.34 2.06
CA VAL A 122 -1.73 9.52 1.00
C VAL A 122 -1.85 10.91 0.36
N SER A 123 -3.07 11.46 0.30
CA SER A 123 -3.32 12.80 -0.26
C SER A 123 -2.68 13.94 0.53
N ILE A 124 -2.39 13.72 1.82
CA ILE A 124 -1.69 14.71 2.67
C ILE A 124 -0.16 14.65 2.55
N LEU A 125 0.39 13.65 1.85
CA LEU A 125 1.83 13.60 1.61
C LEU A 125 2.23 14.72 0.63
N PRO A 126 3.32 15.45 0.91
CA PRO A 126 3.84 16.41 -0.07
C PRO A 126 4.19 15.70 -1.37
N ALA A 127 3.91 16.33 -2.51
CA ALA A 127 4.29 15.82 -3.83
C ALA A 127 5.79 15.49 -3.83
N ARG A 128 6.13 14.23 -4.11
CA ARG A 128 7.51 13.72 -4.15
C ARG A 128 8.27 14.22 -5.38
#